data_AF-A0A3D5A2H7-F1
#
_entry.id   AF-A0A3D5A2H7-F1
#
_cell.length_a   1.000
_cell.length_b   1.000
_cell.length_c   1.000
_cell.angle_alpha   90.00
_cell.angle_beta   90.00
_cell.angle_gamma   90.00
#
_symmetry.space_group_name_H-M   'P 1'
#
loop_
_entity.id
_entity.type
_entity.pdbx_description
1 polymer ?
#
loop_
_entity_poly.entity_id
_entity_poly.type
_entity_poly.pdbx_seq_one_letter_code
_entity_poly.pdbx_strand_id
1 'polypeptide(L)'
;MRAGRRRGAAALAAMLLLCTVIMLGMATYVTAVAAGAARLAHQRDTVQCVYAAESAIELALAQANRGAMPSEPITGACGTAFYRATVEQDGTRLVITADGTQPRPGRADLARRVRVECTRRGGAYAVTRWETPPPPDTSRPAGSIAAGGERR
;
A
#
# COMPACT_ATOMS: atom_id res chain seq x y z
N MET A 1 20.27 -66.76 -6.67
CA MET A 1 20.84 -65.39 -6.54
C MET A 1 19.97 -64.23 -7.09
N ARG A 2 18.82 -64.45 -7.78
CA ARG A 2 18.01 -63.35 -8.37
C ARG A 2 17.04 -62.64 -7.40
N ALA A 3 16.65 -63.28 -6.30
CA ALA A 3 15.69 -62.71 -5.33
C ALA A 3 16.28 -61.62 -4.42
N GLY A 4 17.57 -61.72 -4.06
CA GLY A 4 18.25 -60.71 -3.21
C GLY A 4 18.48 -59.37 -3.91
N ARG A 5 18.86 -59.38 -5.20
CA ARG A 5 19.01 -58.16 -6.02
C ARG A 5 17.68 -57.43 -6.25
N ARG A 6 16.56 -58.15 -6.38
CA ARG A 6 15.22 -57.55 -6.55
C ARG A 6 14.73 -56.85 -5.29
N ARG A 7 15.01 -57.41 -4.09
CA ARG A 7 14.69 -56.78 -2.81
C ARG A 7 15.53 -55.52 -2.54
N GLY A 8 16.82 -55.55 -2.90
CA GLY A 8 17.69 -54.37 -2.83
C GLY A 8 17.25 -53.24 -3.76
N ALA A 9 16.86 -53.57 -5.00
CA ALA A 9 16.32 -52.59 -5.95
C ALA A 9 14.99 -51.99 -5.49
N ALA A 10 14.10 -52.80 -4.92
CA ALA A 10 12.82 -52.32 -4.38
C ALA A 10 13.02 -51.40 -3.16
N ALA A 11 13.95 -51.72 -2.27
CA ALA A 11 14.29 -50.87 -1.12
C ALA A 11 14.88 -49.52 -1.55
N LEU A 12 15.79 -49.52 -2.53
CA LEU A 12 16.34 -48.28 -3.09
C LEU A 12 15.27 -47.44 -3.79
N ALA A 13 14.38 -48.07 -4.56
CA ALA A 13 13.27 -47.37 -5.20
C ALA A 13 12.33 -46.75 -4.17
N ALA A 14 11.99 -47.47 -3.10
CA ALA A 14 11.16 -46.95 -2.01
C ALA A 14 11.83 -45.79 -1.26
N MET A 15 13.14 -45.89 -1.00
CA MET A 15 13.90 -44.81 -0.37
C MET A 15 13.96 -43.56 -1.24
N LEU A 16 14.18 -43.70 -2.55
CA LEU A 16 14.16 -42.58 -3.49
C LEU A 16 12.78 -41.92 -3.55
N LEU A 17 11.70 -42.72 -3.56
CA LEU A 17 10.33 -42.22 -3.52
C LEU A 17 10.04 -41.45 -2.23
N LEU A 18 10.52 -41.94 -1.09
CA LEU A 18 10.40 -41.22 0.18
C LEU A 18 11.18 -39.90 0.13
N CYS A 19 12.40 -39.90 -0.40
CA CYS A 19 13.20 -38.69 -0.57
C CYS A 19 12.50 -37.67 -1.49
N THR A 20 11.90 -38.09 -2.61
CA THR A 20 11.20 -37.17 -3.50
C THR A 20 9.96 -36.57 -2.86
N VAL A 21 9.19 -37.36 -2.10
CA VAL A 21 8.02 -36.87 -1.35
C VAL A 21 8.45 -35.85 -0.29
N ILE A 22 9.52 -36.13 0.48
CA ILE A 22 10.03 -35.20 1.48
C ILE A 22 10.51 -33.90 0.82
N MET A 23 11.27 -33.98 -0.26
CA MET A 23 11.75 -32.81 -0.99
C MET A 23 10.60 -31.96 -1.54
N LEU A 24 9.57 -32.61 -2.07
CA LEU A 24 8.37 -31.92 -2.57
C LEU A 24 7.58 -31.27 -1.42
N GLY A 25 7.43 -31.96 -0.29
CA GLY A 25 6.80 -31.44 0.92
C GLY A 25 7.53 -30.21 1.46
N MET A 26 8.87 -30.25 1.52
CA MET A 26 9.66 -29.09 1.96
C MET A 26 9.59 -27.93 0.97
N ALA A 27 9.63 -28.20 -0.33
CA ALA A 27 9.49 -27.16 -1.35
C ALA A 27 8.14 -26.44 -1.24
N THR A 28 7.04 -27.19 -1.13
CA THR A 28 5.70 -26.61 -0.97
C THR A 28 5.59 -25.81 0.33
N TYR A 29 6.10 -26.32 1.45
CA TYR A 29 6.13 -25.60 2.72
C TYR A 29 6.89 -24.26 2.62
N VAL A 30 8.11 -24.27 2.08
CA VAL A 30 8.93 -23.06 1.93
C VAL A 30 8.22 -22.03 1.06
N THR A 31 7.59 -22.45 -0.04
CA THR A 31 6.83 -21.54 -0.91
C THR A 31 5.62 -20.93 -0.19
N ALA A 32 4.90 -21.69 0.64
CA ALA A 32 3.77 -21.20 1.40
C ALA A 32 4.21 -20.19 2.48
N VAL A 33 5.29 -20.45 3.19
CA VAL A 33 5.86 -19.52 4.19
C VAL A 33 6.33 -18.23 3.51
N ALA A 34 7.01 -18.33 2.36
CA ALA A 34 7.45 -17.15 1.61
C ALA A 34 6.26 -16.31 1.12
N ALA A 35 5.20 -16.94 0.62
CA ALA A 35 3.97 -16.26 0.22
C ALA A 35 3.28 -15.57 1.41
N GLY A 36 3.23 -16.25 2.57
CA GLY A 36 2.70 -15.68 3.81
C GLY A 36 3.47 -14.45 4.27
N ALA A 37 4.81 -14.53 4.29
CA ALA A 37 5.68 -13.41 4.63
C ALA A 37 5.49 -12.22 3.67
N ALA A 38 5.38 -12.47 2.36
CA ALA A 38 5.13 -11.44 1.38
C ALA A 38 3.77 -10.74 1.59
N ARG A 39 2.73 -11.50 1.95
CA ARG A 39 1.40 -10.94 2.24
C ARG A 39 1.40 -10.06 3.49
N LEU A 40 2.08 -10.50 4.55
CA LEU A 40 2.22 -9.73 5.79
C LEU A 40 3.00 -8.43 5.55
N ALA A 41 4.11 -8.48 4.82
CA ALA A 41 4.85 -7.29 4.42
C ALA A 41 3.95 -6.32 3.63
N HIS A 42 3.17 -6.86 2.67
CA HIS A 42 2.25 -6.03 1.90
C HIS A 42 1.17 -5.34 2.75
N GLN A 43 0.61 -6.05 3.72
CA GLN A 43 -0.38 -5.50 4.65
C GLN A 43 0.24 -4.42 5.54
N ARG A 44 1.42 -4.69 6.11
CA ARG A 44 2.16 -3.72 6.93
C ARG A 44 2.39 -2.41 6.17
N ASP A 45 2.93 -2.50 4.96
CA ASP A 45 3.18 -1.32 4.13
C ASP A 45 1.88 -0.57 3.82
N THR A 46 0.78 -1.29 3.57
CA THR A 46 -0.54 -0.68 3.33
C THR A 46 -1.00 0.14 4.54
N VAL A 47 -0.84 -0.41 5.74
CA VAL A 47 -1.17 0.31 6.98
C VAL A 47 -0.28 1.53 7.14
N GLN A 48 1.03 1.43 6.86
CA GLN A 48 1.94 2.57 6.93
C GLN A 48 1.59 3.68 5.94
N CYS A 49 1.18 3.35 4.71
CA CYS A 49 0.70 4.34 3.74
C CYS A 49 -0.54 5.08 4.25
N VAL A 50 -1.53 4.35 4.76
CA VAL A 50 -2.75 4.97 5.29
C VAL A 50 -2.38 5.87 6.46
N TYR A 51 -1.62 5.37 7.44
CA TYR A 51 -1.21 6.14 8.61
C TYR A 51 -0.45 7.42 8.24
N ALA A 52 0.42 7.39 7.23
CA ALA A 52 1.10 8.57 6.73
C ALA A 52 0.13 9.59 6.12
N ALA A 53 -0.85 9.14 5.33
CA ALA A 53 -1.88 10.02 4.77
C ALA A 53 -2.76 10.65 5.87
N GLU A 54 -3.16 9.87 6.87
CA GLU A 54 -3.97 10.34 8.00
C GLU A 54 -3.20 11.37 8.85
N SER A 55 -1.93 11.12 9.12
CA SER A 55 -1.05 12.09 9.81
C SER A 55 -0.99 13.44 9.07
N ALA A 56 -0.95 13.40 7.73
CA ALA A 56 -0.94 14.60 6.90
C ALA A 56 -2.28 15.36 6.96
N ILE A 57 -3.40 14.64 7.04
CA ILE A 57 -4.73 15.24 7.23
C ILE A 57 -4.82 15.93 8.59
N GLU A 58 -4.38 15.27 9.65
CA GLU A 58 -4.38 15.86 11.00
C GLU A 58 -3.56 17.15 11.04
N LEU A 59 -2.37 17.13 10.42
CA LEU A 59 -1.51 18.30 10.31
C LEU A 59 -2.18 19.43 9.52
N ALA A 60 -2.76 19.11 8.36
CA ALA A 60 -3.46 20.08 7.51
C ALA A 60 -4.68 20.69 8.23
N LEU A 61 -5.46 19.88 8.93
CA LEU A 61 -6.63 20.32 9.69
C LEU A 61 -6.21 21.20 10.87
N ALA A 62 -5.13 20.86 11.57
CA ALA A 62 -4.57 21.66 12.64
C ALA A 62 -4.08 23.04 12.13
N GLN A 63 -3.42 23.08 10.96
CA GLN A 63 -3.01 24.34 10.32
C GLN A 63 -4.23 25.17 9.92
N ALA A 64 -5.23 24.57 9.26
CA ALA A 64 -6.46 25.24 8.87
C ALA A 64 -7.21 25.83 10.07
N ASN A 65 -7.27 25.11 11.19
CA ASN A 65 -7.88 25.60 12.44
C ASN A 65 -7.09 26.71 13.13
N ARG A 66 -5.78 26.82 12.86
CA ARG A 66 -4.96 27.97 13.28
C ARG A 66 -5.03 29.15 12.31
N GLY A 67 -5.83 29.04 11.24
CA GLY A 67 -5.97 30.07 10.21
C GLY A 67 -4.84 30.07 9.17
N ALA A 68 -3.95 29.07 9.18
CA ALA A 68 -2.93 28.89 8.15
C ALA A 68 -3.48 27.96 7.07
N MET A 69 -3.73 28.49 5.87
CA MET A 69 -4.05 27.66 4.71
C MET A 69 -2.80 27.51 3.84
N PRO A 70 -2.26 26.28 3.69
CA PRO A 70 -1.09 26.06 2.86
C PRO A 70 -1.47 26.26 1.38
N SER A 71 -0.72 27.12 0.69
CA SER A 71 -0.80 27.27 -0.77
C SER A 71 -0.06 26.15 -1.53
N GLU A 72 0.88 25.51 -0.85
CA GLU A 72 1.67 24.40 -1.38
C GLU A 72 1.28 23.07 -0.71
N PRO A 73 1.49 21.94 -1.40
CA PRO A 73 1.25 20.63 -0.79
C PRO A 73 2.10 20.43 0.46
N ILE A 74 1.48 20.02 1.56
CA ILE A 74 2.17 19.62 2.78
C ILE A 74 2.83 18.27 2.51
N THR A 75 4.15 18.20 2.60
CA THR A 75 4.90 16.95 2.41
C THR A 75 5.67 16.57 3.67
N GLY A 76 5.96 15.28 3.82
CA GLY A 76 6.75 14.78 4.94
C GLY A 76 6.82 13.27 4.96
N ALA A 77 7.24 12.74 6.10
CA ALA A 77 7.40 11.31 6.31
C ALA A 77 6.82 10.90 7.66
N CYS A 78 6.26 9.69 7.71
CA CYS A 78 5.79 9.04 8.92
C CYS A 78 6.41 7.64 8.97
N GLY A 79 7.47 7.49 9.77
CA GLY A 79 8.31 6.28 9.77
C GLY A 79 9.00 6.09 8.42
N THR A 80 8.69 4.98 7.74
CA THR A 80 9.26 4.61 6.43
C THR A 80 8.40 5.01 5.24
N ALA A 81 7.21 5.58 5.49
CA ALA A 81 6.29 6.05 4.46
C ALA A 81 6.37 7.57 4.33
N PHE A 82 6.14 8.07 3.11
CA PHE A 82 6.05 9.48 2.79
C PHE A 82 4.59 9.90 2.66
N TYR A 83 4.30 11.18 2.87
CA TYR A 83 2.97 11.72 2.59
C TYR A 83 3.04 13.02 1.81
N ARG A 84 1.96 13.29 1.08
CA ARG A 84 1.69 14.56 0.41
C ARG A 84 0.20 14.89 0.57
N ALA A 85 -0.11 16.01 1.21
CA ALA A 85 -1.46 16.49 1.38
C ALA A 85 -1.69 17.82 0.65
N THR A 86 -2.86 17.95 0.02
CA THR A 86 -3.34 19.19 -0.58
C THR A 86 -4.63 19.60 0.09
N VAL A 87 -4.84 20.91 0.19
CA VAL A 87 -6.00 21.49 0.85
C VAL A 87 -6.72 22.40 -0.14
N GLU A 88 -8.03 22.19 -0.28
CA GLU A 88 -8.91 23.00 -1.11
C GLU A 88 -9.98 23.61 -0.21
N GLN A 89 -10.19 24.92 -0.33
CA GLN A 89 -11.22 25.64 0.43
C GLN A 89 -12.28 26.19 -0.52
N ASP A 90 -13.54 25.98 -0.18
CA ASP A 90 -14.67 26.62 -0.85
C ASP A 90 -15.67 27.13 0.21
N GLY A 91 -15.61 28.43 0.50
CA GLY A 91 -16.40 29.08 1.55
C GLY A 91 -16.15 28.46 2.94
N THR A 92 -17.19 27.83 3.50
CA THR A 92 -17.14 27.14 4.80
C THR A 92 -16.69 25.68 4.70
N ARG A 93 -16.53 25.16 3.48
CA ARG A 93 -16.09 23.79 3.24
C ARG A 93 -14.58 23.75 3.03
N LEU A 94 -13.97 22.72 3.59
CA LEU A 94 -12.56 22.40 3.44
C LEU A 94 -12.45 20.96 2.95
N VAL A 95 -11.66 20.71 1.93
CA VAL A 95 -11.38 19.36 1.44
C VAL A 95 -9.87 19.15 1.55
N ILE A 96 -9.49 18.14 2.33
CA ILE A 96 -8.09 17.73 2.49
C ILE A 96 -7.94 16.40 1.76
N THR A 97 -7.01 16.34 0.81
CA THR A 97 -6.65 15.09 0.13
C THR A 97 -5.21 14.76 0.48
N ALA A 98 -4.96 13.58 1.03
CA ALA A 98 -3.63 13.13 1.39
C ALA A 98 -3.31 11.79 0.73
N ASP A 99 -2.12 11.72 0.15
CA ASP A 99 -1.53 10.52 -0.43
C ASP A 99 -0.37 10.07 0.47
N GLY A 100 -0.41 8.83 0.92
CA GLY A 100 0.67 8.18 1.64
C GLY A 100 1.33 7.11 0.77
N THR A 101 2.66 7.13 0.68
CA THR A 101 3.45 6.32 -0.24
C THR A 101 4.54 5.55 0.51
N GLN A 102 4.59 4.24 0.33
CA GLN A 102 5.64 3.37 0.86
C GLN A 102 6.53 2.90 -0.31
N PRO A 103 7.80 3.34 -0.36
CA PRO A 103 8.72 2.92 -1.41
C PRO A 103 9.02 1.43 -1.32
N ARG A 104 9.13 0.77 -2.47
CA ARG A 104 9.45 -0.67 -2.53
C ARG A 104 10.59 -0.97 -3.51
N PRO A 105 11.76 -1.43 -3.02
CA PRO A 105 12.86 -1.80 -3.89
C PRO A 105 12.46 -2.87 -4.92
N GLY A 106 12.69 -2.60 -6.20
CA GLY A 106 12.42 -3.54 -7.29
C GLY A 106 10.94 -3.79 -7.59
N ARG A 107 10.03 -2.95 -7.08
CA ARG A 107 8.58 -3.01 -7.32
C ARG A 107 8.01 -1.61 -7.47
N ALA A 108 6.77 -1.51 -7.94
CA ALA A 108 6.04 -0.25 -7.86
C ALA A 108 5.81 0.15 -6.40
N ASP A 109 5.94 1.45 -6.12
CA ASP A 109 5.62 2.02 -4.82
C ASP A 109 4.16 1.75 -4.47
N LEU A 110 3.92 1.49 -3.19
CA LEU A 110 2.57 1.37 -2.69
C LEU A 110 2.05 2.76 -2.34
N ALA A 111 0.88 3.14 -2.85
CA ALA A 111 0.23 4.40 -2.51
C ALA A 111 -1.19 4.17 -1.98
N ARG A 112 -1.59 4.96 -0.98
CA ARG A 112 -2.95 5.02 -0.44
C ARG A 112 -3.38 6.47 -0.33
N ARG A 113 -4.61 6.74 -0.77
CA ARG A 113 -5.21 8.06 -0.69
C ARG A 113 -6.28 8.07 0.40
N VAL A 114 -6.31 9.16 1.16
CA VAL A 114 -7.39 9.49 2.08
C VAL A 114 -7.89 10.88 1.71
N ARG A 115 -9.21 11.07 1.70
CA ARG A 115 -9.85 12.35 1.45
C ARG A 115 -10.82 12.65 2.57
N VAL A 116 -10.76 13.87 3.07
CA VAL A 116 -11.57 14.32 4.19
C VAL A 116 -12.24 15.62 3.82
N GLU A 117 -13.55 15.66 4.02
CA GLU A 117 -14.31 16.89 3.92
C GLU A 117 -14.58 17.39 5.33
N CYS A 118 -14.34 18.68 5.54
CA CYS A 118 -14.62 19.38 6.78
C CYS A 118 -15.54 20.56 6.51
N THR A 119 -16.29 20.96 7.52
CA THR A 119 -17.15 22.15 7.48
C THR A 119 -16.85 23.02 8.68
N ARG A 120 -16.75 24.33 8.45
CA ARG A 120 -16.52 25.31 9.52
C ARG A 120 -17.77 25.47 10.36
N ARG A 121 -17.66 25.21 11.67
CA ARG A 121 -18.71 25.41 12.68
C ARG A 121 -18.11 26.07 13.91
N GLY A 122 -18.69 27.19 14.36
CA GLY A 122 -18.24 27.86 15.58
C GLY A 122 -16.77 28.32 15.56
N GLY A 123 -16.24 28.68 14.38
CA GLY A 123 -14.85 29.14 14.21
C GLY A 123 -13.84 28.07 13.80
N ALA A 124 -14.14 26.78 14.00
CA ALA A 124 -13.26 25.65 13.68
C ALA A 124 -13.83 24.74 12.57
N TYR A 125 -12.96 24.08 11.82
CA TYR A 125 -13.31 23.02 10.88
C TYR A 125 -13.51 21.70 11.62
N ALA A 126 -14.68 21.10 11.44
CA ALA A 126 -15.01 19.76 11.91
C ALA A 126 -15.12 18.82 10.71
N VAL A 127 -14.57 17.61 10.83
CA VAL A 127 -14.69 16.56 9.82
C VAL A 127 -16.16 16.17 9.66
N THR A 128 -16.67 16.23 8.44
CA THR A 128 -18.04 15.82 8.08
C THR A 128 -18.07 14.58 7.23
N ARG A 129 -16.98 14.28 6.50
CA ARG A 129 -16.87 13.08 5.69
C ARG A 129 -15.43 12.58 5.66
N TRP A 130 -15.27 11.26 5.78
CA TRP A 130 -13.99 10.58 5.68
C TRP A 130 -14.07 9.50 4.61
N GLU A 131 -13.19 9.55 3.63
CA GLU A 131 -13.14 8.60 2.53
C GLU A 131 -11.73 8.06 2.38
N THR A 132 -11.62 6.73 2.33
CA THR A 132 -10.43 6.04 1.86
C THR A 132 -10.76 5.47 0.49
N PRO A 133 -10.59 6.25 -0.60
CA PRO A 133 -10.87 5.77 -1.93
C PRO A 133 -10.12 4.46 -2.21
N PRO A 134 -10.70 3.57 -3.05
CA PRO A 134 -10.03 2.33 -3.42
C PRO A 134 -8.65 2.63 -4.03
N PRO A 135 -7.70 1.69 -3.94
CA PRO A 135 -6.39 1.86 -4.57
C PRO A 135 -6.53 2.38 -6.00
N PRO A 136 -5.66 3.32 -6.43
CA PRO A 136 -5.64 3.73 -7.82
C PRO A 136 -5.48 2.48 -8.69
N ASP A 137 -6.34 2.36 -9.71
CA ASP A 137 -6.36 1.20 -10.59
C ASP A 137 -5.08 1.18 -11.43
N THR A 138 -4.10 0.40 -10.99
CA THR A 138 -2.80 0.27 -11.66
C THR A 138 -2.89 -0.48 -12.99
N SER A 139 -4.08 -0.98 -13.37
CA SER A 139 -4.30 -1.60 -14.68
C SER A 139 -4.46 -0.58 -15.82
N ARG A 140 -4.70 0.69 -15.49
CA ARG A 140 -4.80 1.77 -16.48
C ARG A 140 -3.40 2.35 -16.70
N PRO A 141 -2.82 2.27 -17.92
CA PRO A 141 -1.55 2.94 -18.20
C PRO A 141 -1.70 4.43 -17.91
N ALA A 142 -0.67 5.04 -17.34
CA ALA A 142 -0.61 6.47 -17.08
C ALA A 142 -0.92 7.22 -18.39
N GLY A 143 -2.17 7.69 -18.51
CA GLY A 143 -2.62 8.40 -19.69
C GLY A 143 -1.75 9.63 -19.85
N SER A 144 -1.07 9.71 -20.99
CA SER A 144 -0.35 10.89 -21.44
C SER A 144 -1.16 12.14 -21.11
N ILE A 145 -0.59 13.03 -20.31
CA ILE A 145 -1.04 14.42 -20.22
C ILE A 145 -0.73 15.01 -21.60
N ALA A 146 -1.64 14.80 -22.55
CA ALA A 146 -1.61 15.50 -23.82
C ALA A 146 -1.97 16.94 -23.49
N ALA A 147 -1.00 17.82 -23.76
CA ALA A 147 -1.13 19.27 -23.70
C ALA A 147 -2.39 19.70 -24.46
N GLY A 148 -3.46 20.00 -23.73
CA GLY A 148 -4.58 20.79 -24.22
C GLY A 148 -4.22 22.27 -24.16
N GLY A 149 -3.20 22.65 -24.92
CA GLY A 149 -2.91 24.04 -25.24
C GLY A 149 -3.56 24.39 -26.58
N GLU A 150 -4.08 25.61 -26.65
CA GLU A 150 -4.49 26.30 -27.88
C GLU A 150 -5.91 26.01 -28.42
N ARG A 151 -6.89 26.62 -27.74
CA ARG A 151 -7.91 27.41 -28.43
C ARG A 151 -8.12 28.73 -27.71
N ARG A 152 -7.49 29.79 -28.23
CA ARG A 152 -8.11 31.09 -28.52
C ARG A 152 -7.14 31.97 -29.29
#